data_AF-A0A093ZZM3-F1
#
_entry.id   AF-A0A093ZZM3-F1
#
_cell.length_a   1.000
_cell.length_b   1.000
_cell.length_c   1.000
_cell.angle_alpha   90.00
_cell.angle_beta   90.00
_cell.angle_gamma   90.00
#
_symmetry.space_group_name_H-M   'P 1'
#
loop_
_entity.id
_entity.type
_entity.pdbx_description
1 polymer ?
#
loop_
_entity_poly.entity_id
_entity_poly.type
_entity_poly.pdbx_seq_one_letter_code
_entity_poly.pdbx_strand_id
1 'polypeptide(L)'
;YMGALTNNGRKMANYVGFYKGIQSAGAAVMWSLDANNMSFMDELISNWVLLAGSLIVAFPVIFFRIKDHVSVEEDLKFSDETLADVLPEGHEEKRVSA
;
A
#
# COMPACT_ATOMS: atom_id res chain seq x y z
N TYR A 1 9.79 2.01 0.07
CA TYR A 1 8.62 2.90 -0.10
C TYR A 1 7.48 2.58 0.87
N MET A 2 7.06 1.33 1.06
CA MET A 2 5.94 1.02 1.98
C MET A 2 6.18 1.45 3.45
N GLY A 3 7.41 1.42 3.95
CA GLY A 3 7.74 1.99 5.27
C GLY A 3 7.69 3.52 5.37
N ALA A 4 7.59 4.23 4.25
CA ALA A 4 7.34 5.68 4.24
C ALA A 4 5.84 6.01 4.35
N LEU A 5 4.96 5.02 4.20
CA LEU A 5 3.50 5.21 4.29
C LEU A 5 2.97 4.94 5.71
N THR A 6 3.65 4.11 6.49
CA THR A 6 3.27 3.77 7.87
C THR A 6 4.43 3.08 8.58
N ASN A 7 4.66 3.39 9.85
CA ASN A 7 5.60 2.69 10.72
C ASN A 7 4.95 1.48 11.43
N ASN A 8 3.65 1.24 11.21
CA ASN A 8 2.92 0.13 11.80
C ASN A 8 3.07 -1.16 10.98
N GLY A 9 3.66 -2.20 11.57
CA GLY A 9 3.90 -3.50 10.93
C GLY A 9 2.64 -4.21 10.45
N ARG A 10 1.50 -4.07 11.16
CA ARG A 10 0.22 -4.69 10.78
C ARG A 10 -0.39 -3.99 9.56
N LYS A 11 -0.38 -2.65 9.52
CA LYS A 11 -0.82 -1.90 8.34
C LYS A 11 0.05 -2.22 7.13
N MET A 12 1.37 -2.29 7.31
CA MET A 12 2.28 -2.73 6.24
C MET A 12 1.96 -4.14 5.75
N ALA A 13 1.70 -5.10 6.66
CA ALA A 13 1.33 -6.46 6.27
C ALA A 13 0.05 -6.51 5.41
N ASN A 14 -0.96 -5.69 5.75
CA ASN A 14 -2.17 -5.56 4.94
C ASN A 14 -1.89 -4.99 3.54
N TYR A 15 -1.04 -3.97 3.43
CA TYR A 15 -0.64 -3.40 2.13
C TYR A 15 0.11 -4.42 1.27
N VAL A 16 1.07 -5.14 1.88
CA VAL A 16 1.83 -6.20 1.18
C VAL A 16 0.92 -7.34 0.73
N GLY A 17 -0.01 -7.77 1.60
CA GLY A 17 -0.98 -8.82 1.30
C GLY A 17 -1.90 -8.43 0.14
N PHE A 18 -2.46 -7.22 0.19
CA PHE A 18 -3.30 -6.69 -0.88
C PHE A 18 -2.54 -6.59 -2.21
N TYR A 19 -1.32 -6.03 -2.19
CA TYR A 19 -0.47 -5.91 -3.37
C TYR A 19 -0.16 -7.26 -4.02
N LYS A 20 0.27 -8.25 -3.21
CA LYS A 20 0.56 -9.60 -3.70
C LYS A 20 -0.71 -10.32 -4.19
N GLY A 21 -1.85 -10.09 -3.54
CA GLY A 21 -3.13 -10.64 -3.96
C GLY A 21 -3.53 -10.17 -5.36
N ILE A 22 -3.47 -8.86 -5.62
CA ILE A 22 -3.77 -8.30 -6.95
C ILE A 22 -2.78 -8.80 -8.00
N GLN A 23 -1.48 -8.86 -7.68
CA GLN A 23 -0.49 -9.42 -8.62
C GLN A 23 -0.83 -10.85 -9.01
N SER A 24 -1.17 -11.69 -8.03
CA SER A 24 -1.55 -13.08 -8.29
C SER A 24 -2.82 -13.17 -9.15
N ALA A 25 -3.81 -12.34 -8.89
CA ALA A 25 -5.04 -12.30 -9.68
C ALA A 25 -4.77 -11.87 -11.13
N GLY A 26 -3.95 -10.83 -11.34
CA GLY A 26 -3.56 -10.37 -12.67
C GLY A 26 -2.80 -11.44 -13.45
N ALA A 27 -1.88 -12.15 -12.80
CA ALA A 27 -1.13 -13.25 -13.42
C ALA A 27 -2.07 -14.40 -13.86
N ALA A 28 -3.04 -14.77 -13.01
CA ALA A 28 -4.03 -15.79 -13.35
C ALA A 28 -4.92 -15.40 -14.54
N VAL A 29 -5.35 -14.12 -14.60
CA VAL A 29 -6.13 -13.59 -15.72
C VAL A 29 -5.31 -13.62 -17.02
N MET A 30 -4.07 -13.11 -17.00
CA MET A 30 -3.23 -13.11 -18.19
C MET A 30 -2.91 -14.52 -18.68
N TRP A 31 -2.64 -15.46 -17.77
CA TRP A 31 -2.47 -16.86 -18.15
C TRP A 31 -3.69 -17.42 -18.88
N SER A 32 -4.90 -17.09 -18.42
CA SER A 32 -6.13 -17.51 -19.09
C SER A 32 -6.31 -16.84 -20.46
N LEU A 33 -5.92 -15.58 -20.63
CA LEU A 33 -6.05 -14.86 -21.90
C LEU A 33 -5.04 -15.38 -22.93
N ASP A 34 -3.80 -15.61 -22.53
CA ASP A 34 -2.74 -16.22 -23.34
C ASP A 34 -3.15 -17.63 -23.81
N ALA A 35 -3.72 -18.45 -22.90
CA ALA A 35 -4.25 -19.77 -23.22
C ALA A 35 -5.38 -19.76 -24.28
N ASN A 36 -6.09 -18.64 -24.42
CA ASN A 36 -7.12 -18.44 -25.45
C ASN A 36 -6.58 -17.79 -26.74
N ASN A 37 -5.25 -17.76 -26.93
CA ASN A 37 -4.56 -17.20 -28.09
C ASN A 37 -4.90 -15.72 -28.34
N MET A 38 -4.93 -14.91 -27.28
CA MET A 38 -4.99 -13.46 -27.43
C MET A 38 -3.80 -12.96 -28.27
N SER A 39 -4.03 -11.95 -29.11
CA SER A 39 -2.94 -11.35 -29.87
C SER A 39 -1.95 -10.67 -28.94
N PHE A 40 -0.65 -10.85 -29.19
CA PHE A 40 0.43 -10.21 -28.42
C PHE A 40 0.25 -8.68 -28.27
N MET A 41 -0.28 -8.03 -29.31
CA MET A 41 -0.52 -6.58 -29.26
C MET A 41 -1.62 -6.20 -28.27
N ASP A 42 -2.66 -7.03 -28.14
CA ASP A 42 -3.75 -6.78 -27.20
C ASP A 42 -3.28 -6.98 -25.75
N GLU A 43 -2.43 -7.99 -25.51
CA GLU A 43 -1.78 -8.19 -24.21
C GLU A 43 -0.87 -7.01 -23.84
N LEU A 44 -0.06 -6.54 -24.80
CA LEU A 44 0.81 -5.37 -24.58
C LEU A 44 -0.01 -4.13 -24.26
N ILE A 45 -1.06 -3.85 -25.03
CA ILE A 45 -1.95 -2.70 -24.80
C ILE A 45 -2.62 -2.84 -23.43
N SER A 46 -3.06 -4.03 -23.04
CA SER A 46 -3.70 -4.25 -21.74
C SER A 46 -2.78 -3.87 -20.58
N ASN A 47 -1.48 -4.23 -20.64
CA ASN A 47 -0.50 -3.88 -19.64
C ASN A 47 -0.28 -2.36 -19.55
N TRP A 48 -0.21 -1.69 -20.70
CA TRP A 48 -0.09 -0.22 -20.76
C TRP A 48 -1.32 0.49 -20.22
N VAL A 49 -2.52 0.00 -20.55
CA VAL A 49 -3.79 0.55 -20.06
C VAL A 49 -3.90 0.37 -18.55
N LEU A 50 -3.56 -0.81 -18.02
CA LEU A 50 -3.54 -1.08 -16.59
C LEU A 50 -2.51 -0.21 -15.86
N LEU A 51 -1.32 -0.02 -16.44
CA LEU A 51 -0.30 0.86 -15.89
C LEU A 51 -0.79 2.31 -15.84
N ALA A 52 -1.25 2.86 -16.97
CA ALA A 52 -1.73 4.23 -17.05
C ALA A 52 -2.95 4.47 -16.13
N GLY A 53 -3.90 3.54 -16.12
CA GLY A 53 -5.05 3.57 -15.22
C GLY A 53 -4.63 3.56 -13.74
N SER A 54 -3.66 2.72 -13.38
CA SER A 54 -3.14 2.67 -12.01
C SER A 54 -2.48 3.98 -11.59
N LEU A 55 -1.77 4.66 -12.49
CA LEU A 55 -1.15 5.96 -12.21
C LEU A 55 -2.19 7.06 -11.99
N ILE A 56 -3.27 7.07 -12.77
CA ILE A 56 -4.37 8.02 -12.60
C ILE A 56 -5.05 7.84 -11.23
N VAL A 57 -5.29 6.60 -10.82
CA VAL A 57 -5.88 6.29 -9.51
C VAL A 57 -4.90 6.56 -8.36
N ALA A 58 -3.61 6.27 -8.56
CA ALA A 58 -2.57 6.51 -7.57
C ALA A 58 -2.26 7.99 -7.38
N PHE A 59 -2.40 8.82 -8.42
CA PHE A 59 -2.08 10.24 -8.39
C PHE A 59 -2.71 11.01 -7.21
N PRO A 60 -4.04 10.98 -6.97
CA PRO A 60 -4.64 11.67 -5.82
C PRO A 60 -4.16 11.09 -4.49
N VAL A 61 -3.94 9.77 -4.41
CA VAL A 61 -3.44 9.13 -3.18
C VAL A 61 -2.04 9.63 -2.86
N ILE A 62 -1.15 9.63 -3.85
CA ILE A 62 0.23 10.12 -3.70
C ILE A 62 0.22 11.60 -3.31
N PHE A 63 -0.57 12.43 -4.01
CA PHE A 63 -0.58 13.87 -3.78
C PHE A 63 -1.19 14.28 -2.42
N PHE A 64 -2.22 13.57 -1.94
CA PHE A 64 -2.89 13.93 -0.69
C PHE A 64 -2.41 13.15 0.55
N ARG A 65 -1.81 11.96 0.38
CA ARG A 65 -1.45 11.08 1.50
C ARG A 65 0.05 10.98 1.76
N ILE A 66 0.91 11.35 0.81
CA ILE A 66 2.35 11.42 1.07
C ILE A 66 2.65 12.71 1.81
N LYS A 67 3.12 12.58 3.05
CA LYS A 67 3.65 13.66 3.89
C LYS A 67 5.09 13.31 4.25
N ASP A 68 5.95 14.31 4.46
CA ASP A 68 7.34 14.08 4.85
C ASP A 68 7.47 13.37 6.21
N HIS A 69 6.47 13.56 7.09
CA HIS A 69 6.35 12.86 8.36
C HIS A 69 4.93 12.36 8.55
N VAL A 70 4.80 11.08 8.90
CA VAL A 70 3.53 10.49 9.37
C VAL A 70 3.49 10.65 10.89
N SER A 71 2.51 11.39 11.42
CA SER A 71 2.36 11.57 12.87
C SER A 71 1.97 10.26 13.55
N VAL A 72 2.48 10.03 14.75
CA VAL A 72 2.26 8.79 15.52
C VAL A 72 0.75 8.53 15.74
N GLU A 73 -0.08 9.58 15.87
CA GLU A 73 -1.55 9.42 15.99
C GLU A 73 -2.22 8.86 14.72
N GLU A 74 -1.70 9.15 13.52
CA GLU A 74 -2.24 8.61 12.26
C GLU A 74 -1.88 7.13 12.07
N ASP A 75 -0.71 6.73 12.58
CA ASP A 75 -0.30 5.33 12.62
C ASP A 75 -1.07 4.52 13.67
N LEU A 76 -1.41 5.14 14.81
CA LEU A 76 -2.26 4.54 15.85
C LEU A 76 -3.73 4.38 15.46
N LYS A 77 -4.26 5.27 14.62
CA LYS A 77 -5.66 5.23 14.22
C LYS A 77 -5.91 3.95 13.41
N PHE A 78 -6.80 3.08 13.91
CA PHE A 78 -7.10 1.73 13.36
C PHE A 78 -6.07 0.62 13.65
N SER A 79 -5.11 0.85 14.53
CA SER A 79 -4.35 -0.22 15.19
C SER A 79 -4.81 -0.34 16.64
N ASP A 80 -5.03 -1.55 17.14
CA ASP A 80 -5.22 -1.79 18.58
C ASP A 80 -3.92 -1.55 19.40
N GLU A 81 -2.95 -0.84 18.84
CA GLU A 81 -1.66 -0.53 19.46
C GLU A 81 -1.76 0.82 20.18
N THR A 82 -1.28 0.86 21.43
CA THR A 82 -1.26 2.07 22.26
C THR A 82 0.06 2.82 22.08
N LEU A 83 0.11 4.13 22.39
CA LEU A 83 1.36 4.94 22.35
C LEU A 83 2.48 4.29 23.20
N ALA A 84 2.11 3.45 24.16
CA ALA A 84 3.02 2.69 24.99
C ALA A 84 3.76 1.55 24.29
N ASP A 85 3.19 0.96 23.24
CA ASP A 85 3.71 -0.22 22.52
C ASP A 85 4.68 0.14 21.38
N VAL A 86 4.59 1.38 20.88
CA VAL A 86 5.32 1.83 19.68
C VAL A 86 6.49 2.77 20.04
N LEU A 87 6.38 3.51 21.16
CA LEU A 87 7.42 4.46 21.58
C LEU A 87 8.42 3.84 22.58
N PRO A 88 9.74 4.02 22.38
CA PRO A 88 10.76 3.60 23.33
C PRO A 88 10.58 4.30 24.69
N GLU A 89 11.00 3.64 25.78
CA GLU A 89 10.89 4.19 27.14
C GLU A 89 11.62 5.56 27.22
N GLY A 90 10.86 6.62 27.53
CA GLY A 90 11.37 7.97 27.74
C GLY A 90 11.02 9.02 26.67
N HIS A 91 10.38 8.65 25.56
CA HIS A 91 9.97 9.57 24.48
C HIS A 91 8.97 10.63 24.96
N GLU A 92 9.13 11.90 24.55
CA GLU A 92 8.37 13.05 25.07
C GLU A 92 6.86 12.89 24.93
N GLU A 93 6.38 12.34 23.81
CA GLU A 93 4.96 12.07 23.54
C GLU A 93 4.32 11.03 24.48
N LYS A 94 5.12 10.17 25.12
CA LYS A 94 4.64 9.20 26.13
C LYS A 94 4.38 9.86 27.49
N ARG A 95 4.95 11.05 27.74
CA ARG A 95 4.78 11.81 29.00
C ARG A 95 3.58 12.76 28.97
N VAL A 96 3.08 13.11 27.79
CA VAL A 96 1.97 14.08 27.63
C VAL A 96 0.59 13.42 27.79
N SER A 97 0.52 12.07 27.76
CA SER A 97 -0.72 11.28 27.96
C SER A 97 -0.80 10.54 29.31
N ALA A 98 0.07 10.87 30.27
CA ALA A 98 0.00 10.36 31.65
C ALA A 98 -0.54 11.45 32.58
#